data_AF-A0A4S0JHD8-F1
#
_entry.id   AF-A0A4S0JHD8-F1
#
_cell.length_a   1.000
_cell.length_b   1.000
_cell.length_c   1.000
_cell.angle_alpha   90.00
_cell.angle_beta   90.00
_cell.angle_gamma   90.00
#
_symmetry.space_group_name_H-M   'P 1'
#
loop_
_entity.id
_entity.type
_entity.pdbx_description
1 polymer ?
#
loop_
_entity_poly.entity_id
_entity_poly.type
_entity_poly.pdbx_seq_one_letter_code
_entity_poly.pdbx_strand_id
1 'polypeptide(L)' 'MQNHALQPLPQRLIATGLACGEAPRWHDGRLWVCNWGTGEIIAVDEGGKSEVMLTIPAVLPYSIDWLPDGRLLVIA' A
#
# COMPACT_ATOMS: atom_id res chain seq x y z
N MET A 1 -28.52 -6.66 25.46
CA MET A 1 -28.05 -6.46 24.07
C MET A 1 -26.91 -7.43 23.85
N GLN A 2 -27.07 -8.44 22.99
CA GLN A 2 -26.02 -9.43 22.73
C GLN A 2 -25.05 -8.87 21.68
N ASN A 3 -23.78 -8.74 22.04
CA ASN A 3 -22.71 -8.40 21.11
C ASN A 3 -22.51 -9.58 20.15
N HIS A 4 -23.03 -9.49 18.94
CA HIS A 4 -22.59 -10.35 17.84
C HIS A 4 -21.19 -9.90 17.41
N ALA A 5 -20.16 -10.55 17.95
CA ALA A 5 -18.81 -10.42 17.40
C ALA A 5 -18.84 -10.95 15.95
N LEU A 6 -18.53 -10.08 14.98
CA LEU A 6 -18.34 -10.50 13.59
C LEU A 6 -17.17 -11.48 13.54
N GLN A 7 -17.40 -12.68 12.98
CA GLN A 7 -16.28 -13.56 12.68
C GLN A 7 -15.45 -12.93 11.55
N PRO A 8 -14.12 -12.90 11.66
CA PRO A 8 -13.28 -12.33 10.61
C PRO A 8 -13.42 -13.14 9.32
N LEU A 9 -13.49 -12.43 8.20
CA LEU A 9 -13.42 -13.05 6.88
C LEU A 9 -12.05 -13.73 6.70
N PRO A 10 -11.97 -14.83 5.92
CA PRO A 10 -10.68 -15.43 5.59
C PRO A 10 -9.77 -14.41 4.92
N GLN A 11 -8.56 -14.25 5.46
CA GLN A 11 -7.56 -13.29 4.99
C GLN A 11 -6.54 -14.01 4.11
N ARG A 12 -6.10 -13.36 3.03
CA ARG A 12 -5.06 -13.87 2.15
C ARG A 12 -3.83 -12.97 2.23
N LEU A 13 -2.68 -13.57 2.48
CA LEU A 13 -1.40 -12.88 2.43
C LEU A 13 -1.03 -12.56 0.97
N ILE A 14 -0.77 -11.29 0.68
CA ILE A 14 -0.39 -10.83 -0.68
C ILE A 14 1.00 -10.20 -0.73
N ALA A 15 1.57 -9.78 0.40
CA ALA A 15 2.91 -9.21 0.45
C ALA A 15 3.59 -9.52 1.80
N THR A 16 4.90 -9.74 1.76
CA THR A 16 5.78 -9.88 2.93
C THR A 16 7.08 -9.12 2.68
N GLY A 17 7.95 -9.02 3.69
CA GLY A 17 9.28 -8.43 3.54
C GLY A 17 9.32 -6.91 3.41
N LEU A 18 8.22 -6.22 3.75
CA LEU A 18 8.18 -4.77 3.84
C LEU A 18 8.90 -4.31 5.12
N ALA A 19 9.61 -3.19 5.05
CA ALA A 19 10.19 -2.55 6.24
C ALA A 19 9.06 -2.03 7.14
N CYS A 20 8.15 -1.23 6.56
CA CYS A 20 6.87 -0.87 7.16
C CYS A 20 5.89 -0.49 6.04
N GLY A 21 4.87 -1.33 5.80
CA GLY A 21 3.94 -1.15 4.69
C GLY A 21 2.77 -0.22 5.04
N GLU A 22 2.93 1.07 4.78
CA GLU A 22 1.99 2.12 5.16
C GLU A 22 1.18 2.69 3.99
N ALA A 23 0.14 3.45 4.32
CA ALA A 23 -0.74 4.14 3.38
C ALA A 23 -1.24 3.26 2.20
N PRO A 24 -1.84 2.07 2.46
CA PRO A 24 -2.31 1.19 1.41
C PRO A 24 -3.39 1.86 0.57
N ARG A 25 -3.29 1.74 -0.75
CA ARG A 25 -4.28 2.23 -1.71
C ARG A 25 -4.49 1.22 -2.82
N TRP A 26 -5.74 0.93 -3.15
CA TRP A 26 -6.04 0.10 -4.31
C TRP A 26 -6.24 0.99 -5.53
N HIS A 27 -5.49 0.73 -6.60
CA HIS A 27 -5.56 1.49 -7.84
C HIS A 27 -5.16 0.60 -9.01
N ASP A 28 -5.96 0.61 -10.08
CA ASP A 28 -5.73 -0.15 -11.32
C ASP A 28 -5.38 -1.63 -11.10
N GLY A 29 -6.15 -2.32 -10.25
CA GLY A 29 -5.98 -3.77 -10.02
C GLY A 29 -4.79 -4.12 -9.11
N ARG A 30 -4.11 -3.14 -8.53
CA ARG A 30 -2.92 -3.34 -7.69
C ARG A 30 -3.09 -2.69 -6.32
N LEU A 31 -2.50 -3.31 -5.30
CA LEU A 31 -2.32 -2.69 -4.00
C LEU A 31 -1.01 -1.91 -3.99
N TRP A 32 -1.11 -0.59 -3.85
CA TRP A 32 0.03 0.30 -3.69
C TRP A 32 0.31 0.55 -2.21
N VAL A 33 1.59 0.59 -1.84
CA VAL A 33 2.05 0.72 -0.45
C VAL A 33 3.29 1.62 -0.39
N CYS A 34 3.34 2.49 0.62
CA CYS A 34 4.54 3.22 1.00
C CYS A 34 5.42 2.32 1.89
N ASN A 35 6.58 1.87 1.41
CA ASN A 35 7.49 1.01 2.19
C ASN A 35 8.40 1.87 3.08
N TRP A 36 7.83 2.42 4.14
CA TRP A 36 8.50 3.36 5.04
C TRP A 36 9.85 2.84 5.52
N GLY A 37 10.88 3.69 5.45
CA GLY A 37 12.26 3.35 5.76
C GLY A 37 13.11 2.97 4.54
N THR A 38 12.52 2.65 3.38
CA THR A 38 13.27 2.38 2.14
C THR A 38 13.19 3.49 1.10
N GLY A 39 12.20 4.39 1.24
CA GLY A 39 11.90 5.42 0.23
C GLY A 39 11.18 4.88 -1.01
N GLU A 40 10.72 3.62 -0.98
CA GLU A 40 10.05 2.98 -2.10
C GLU A 40 8.53 3.09 -1.98
N ILE A 41 7.89 3.44 -3.09
CA ILE A 41 6.46 3.20 -3.31
C ILE A 41 6.36 1.97 -4.19
N ILE A 42 5.70 0.94 -3.69
CA ILE A 42 5.58 -0.36 -4.37
C ILE A 42 4.14 -0.63 -4.79
N ALA A 43 3.96 -1.39 -5.85
CA ALA A 43 2.66 -1.92 -6.27
C ALA A 43 2.69 -3.45 -6.32
N VAL A 44 1.72 -4.07 -5.65
CA VAL A 44 1.55 -5.51 -5.50
C VAL A 44 0.33 -5.96 -6.28
N ASP A 45 0.48 -6.93 -7.18
CA ASP A 45 -0.66 -7.50 -7.90
C ASP A 45 -1.45 -8.52 -7.06
N GLU A 46 -2.56 -9.01 -7.59
CA GLU A 46 -3.38 -10.02 -6.91
C GLU A 46 -2.65 -11.34 -6.67
N GLY A 47 -1.60 -11.66 -7.44
CA GLY A 47 -0.76 -12.83 -7.27
C GLY A 47 0.30 -12.66 -6.17
N GLY A 48 0.46 -11.45 -5.64
CA GLY A 48 1.46 -11.10 -4.65
C GLY A 48 2.83 -10.72 -5.23
N LYS A 49 2.90 -10.45 -6.54
CA LYS A 49 4.12 -9.95 -7.17
C LYS A 49 4.24 -8.45 -6.92
N SER A 50 5.34 -8.06 -6.28
CA SER A 50 5.67 -6.66 -6.00
C SER A 50 6.57 -6.05 -7.08
N GLU A 51 6.41 -4.75 -7.32
CA GLU A 51 7.25 -3.93 -8.19
C GLU A 51 7.47 -2.56 -7.53
N VAL A 52 8.69 -2.05 -7.58
CA VAL A 52 9.00 -0.67 -7.15
C VAL A 52 8.57 0.26 -8.27
N MET A 53 7.58 1.11 -7.98
CA MET A 53 7.02 2.04 -8.96
C MET A 53 7.71 3.40 -8.93
N LEU A 54 8.19 3.81 -7.75
CA LEU A 54 8.90 5.06 -7.54
C LEU A 54 9.82 4.93 -6.32
N THR A 55 11.01 5.54 -6.42
CA THR A 55 11.88 5.77 -5.26
C THR A 55 11.98 7.28 -5.02
N ILE A 56 11.73 7.71 -3.79
CA ILE A 56 11.80 9.11 -3.38
C ILE A 56 12.95 9.31 -2.38
N PRO A 57 13.53 10.52 -2.28
CA PRO A 57 14.45 10.87 -1.21
C PRO A 57 13.76 10.66 0.14
N ALA A 58 14.25 9.69 0.92
CA ALA A 58 13.54 9.18 2.08
C ALA A 58 13.58 10.16 3.27
N VAL A 59 12.47 10.88 3.50
CA VAL A 59 12.11 11.47 4.79
C VAL A 59 10.73 10.94 5.18
N LEU A 60 10.59 10.46 6.41
CA LEU A 60 9.32 9.98 6.93
C LEU A 60 8.55 11.15 7.59
N PRO A 61 7.21 11.18 7.52
CA PRO A 61 6.32 10.25 6.81
C PRO A 61 6.12 10.64 5.35
N TYR A 62 5.84 9.65 4.48
CA TYR A 62 5.39 9.89 3.12
C TYR A 62 4.14 9.08 2.78
N SER A 63 3.28 9.62 1.92
CA SER A 63 2.00 9.04 1.56
C SER A 63 1.69 9.29 0.10
N ILE A 64 0.75 8.51 -0.45
CA ILE A 64 0.30 8.62 -1.82
C ILE A 64 -1.22 8.76 -1.91
N ASP A 65 -1.65 9.37 -3.01
CA ASP A 65 -3.02 9.30 -3.53
C ASP A 65 -3.02 9.55 -5.03
N TRP A 66 -4.17 9.51 -5.69
CA TRP A 66 -4.31 9.82 -7.10
C TRP A 66 -5.14 11.07 -7.30
N LEU A 67 -4.70 11.92 -8.23
CA LEU A 67 -5.53 12.99 -8.75
C LEU A 67 -6.63 12.41 -9.65
N PRO A 68 -7.75 13.14 -9.87
CA PRO A 68 -8.83 12.68 -10.74
C PRO A 68 -8.41 12.38 -12.19
N ASP A 69 -7.28 12.93 -12.64
CA ASP A 69 -6.72 12.67 -13.98
C ASP A 69 -5.79 11.45 -14.03
N GLY A 70 -5.70 10.67 -12.95
CA GLY A 70 -4.91 9.44 -12.85
C GLY A 70 -3.44 9.66 -12.52
N ARG A 71 -2.98 10.91 -12.34
CA ARG A 71 -1.60 11.15 -11.88
C ARG A 71 -1.43 10.79 -10.42
N LEU A 72 -0.33 10.12 -10.10
CA LEU A 72 0.09 9.84 -8.73
C LEU A 72 0.50 11.13 -8.03
N LEU A 73 -0.11 11.42 -6.89
CA LEU A 73 0.30 12.45 -5.95
C LEU A 73 1.14 11.81 -4.85
N VAL A 74 2.29 12.40 -4.56
CA VAL A 74 3.17 11.99 -3.47
C VAL A 74 3.35 13.16 -2.51
N ILE A 75 3.16 12.91 -1.21
CA ILE A 75 3.52 13.81 -0.12
C ILE A 75 4.71 13.17 0.60
N ALA A 76 5.82 13.90 0.72
CA ALA A 76 7.08 13.43 1.27
C ALA A 76 7.83 14.57 1.97
#